data_AF-A0A1M5NU96-F1
#
_entry.id   AF-A0A1M5NU96-F1
#
_cell.length_a   1.000
_cell.length_b   1.000
_cell.length_c   1.000
_cell.angle_alpha   90.00
_cell.angle_beta   90.00
_cell.angle_gamma   90.00
#
_symmetry.space_group_name_H-M   'P 1'
#
loop_
_entity.id
_entity.type
_entity.pdbx_description
1 polymer ?
#
loop_
_entity_poly.entity_id
_entity_poly.type
_entity_poly.pdbx_seq_one_letter_code
_entity_poly.pdbx_strand_id
1 'polypeptide(L)'
;MVTSGKMTQVRSRPASNYWESHPFDKFNDLAVATELLANLYYTLADQTQDYDGVFEAGSGRKREAACPYTAAFIGTPMEWSAKQCQMDQPFGSWADDLANAFVRLEPRKIAEHPFQGTISRTDATPIRISRVTATKHRVLRLRSHIARSTDELCFINLQLEGVGRYAQRGHEQICGPGDLAVVDTTEPFEIANGRDFQLFCFAVPRHLLPRYFSERPRLTLSVTEAGRALSRTLSGYAELCLNSQVSLPLAALSGGHIVDLISHASDVLAGGPFERLNAPVLLSMMLDHIDRHSDDPSLSATTLARKFHCSERYVHKLFSKTSRSVGEHVNHKRILVCTRDLLGDSQNRTIAEIAFAAGFRDISHFNRLFKRSNGASPREFRQTMTSTTGRTTAVAP
;
A
#
# COMPACT_ATOMS: atom_id res chain seq x y z
N MET A 1 -30.38 -39.03 55.15
CA MET A 1 -31.01 -38.84 53.83
C MET A 1 -30.07 -38.00 53.00
N VAL A 2 -29.83 -38.45 51.77
CA VAL A 2 -28.80 -38.00 50.83
C VAL A 2 -28.99 -36.55 50.44
N THR A 3 -27.97 -35.71 50.66
CA THR A 3 -27.85 -34.35 50.13
C THR A 3 -27.22 -34.38 48.74
N SER A 4 -27.97 -33.94 47.73
CA SER A 4 -27.54 -33.83 46.34
C SER A 4 -26.53 -32.70 46.13
N GLY A 5 -25.50 -32.96 45.33
CA GLY A 5 -24.37 -32.07 45.08
C GLY A 5 -24.69 -30.79 44.32
N LYS A 6 -23.81 -29.79 44.52
CA LYS A 6 -23.61 -28.66 43.61
C LYS A 6 -22.15 -28.65 43.20
N MET A 7 -21.93 -28.83 41.89
CA MET A 7 -20.66 -28.69 41.20
C MET A 7 -20.15 -27.25 41.31
N THR A 8 -18.86 -27.14 41.63
CA THR A 8 -18.06 -25.92 41.70
C THR A 8 -17.86 -25.32 40.31
N GLN A 9 -18.37 -24.11 40.10
CA GLN A 9 -18.14 -23.32 38.88
C GLN A 9 -16.71 -22.74 38.90
N VAL A 10 -15.88 -23.15 37.95
CA VAL A 10 -14.58 -22.55 37.65
C VAL A 10 -14.81 -21.17 37.01
N ARG A 11 -14.42 -20.09 37.71
CA ARG A 11 -14.40 -18.73 37.16
C ARG A 11 -13.18 -18.56 36.25
N SER A 12 -13.41 -18.53 34.95
CA SER A 12 -12.46 -18.02 33.94
C SER A 12 -12.35 -16.50 34.02
N ARG A 13 -11.14 -15.97 34.19
CA ARG A 13 -10.82 -14.54 34.04
C ARG A 13 -10.84 -14.15 32.54
N PRO A 14 -11.32 -12.95 32.17
CA PRO A 14 -11.28 -12.47 30.79
C PRO A 14 -9.88 -11.97 30.40
N ALA A 15 -9.52 -12.20 29.14
CA ALA A 15 -8.28 -11.73 28.53
C ALA A 15 -8.29 -10.19 28.38
N SER A 16 -7.20 -9.57 28.80
CA SER A 16 -6.96 -8.13 28.75
C SER A 16 -6.66 -7.68 27.32
N ASN A 17 -7.35 -6.63 26.88
CA ASN A 17 -7.05 -5.84 25.69
C ASN A 17 -5.66 -5.20 25.83
N TYR A 18 -4.80 -5.35 24.83
CA TYR A 18 -3.55 -4.59 24.65
C TYR A 18 -3.37 -4.31 23.17
N TRP A 19 -3.88 -3.16 22.71
CA TRP A 19 -3.46 -2.48 21.47
C TRP A 19 -3.66 -0.98 21.68
N GLU A 20 -2.78 -0.38 22.48
CA GLU A 20 -2.56 1.08 22.46
C GLU A 20 -1.38 1.38 21.54
N SER A 21 -1.65 2.26 20.57
CA SER A 21 -0.74 2.81 19.57
C SER A 21 0.56 3.31 20.18
N HIS A 22 1.69 2.76 19.73
CA HIS A 22 3.03 3.24 20.07
C HIS A 22 3.66 4.00 18.88
N PRO A 23 4.54 5.00 19.10
CA PRO A 23 5.00 5.94 18.06
C PRO A 23 5.99 5.37 17.02
N PHE A 24 6.20 4.05 16.98
CA PHE A 24 7.27 3.40 16.20
C PHE A 24 6.83 2.87 14.82
N ASP A 25 5.57 3.05 14.41
CA ASP A 25 5.06 2.56 13.12
C ASP A 25 5.65 3.26 11.88
N LYS A 26 6.28 4.44 12.03
CA LYS A 26 6.87 5.18 10.90
C LYS A 26 8.08 4.52 10.24
N PHE A 27 8.77 3.60 10.92
CA PHE A 27 9.95 2.91 10.36
C PHE A 27 9.59 1.76 9.40
N ASN A 28 8.39 1.19 9.53
CA ASN A 28 7.96 0.06 8.71
C ASN A 28 7.54 0.52 7.30
N ASP A 29 6.91 1.69 7.20
CA ASP A 29 6.52 2.30 5.92
C ASP A 29 7.74 2.68 5.08
N LEU A 30 8.83 3.15 5.70
CA LEU A 30 10.06 3.49 4.99
C LEU A 30 10.81 2.27 4.46
N ALA A 31 10.82 1.16 5.20
CA ALA A 31 11.54 -0.06 4.80
C ALA A 31 10.82 -0.79 3.64
N VAL A 32 9.49 -0.90 3.73
CA VAL A 32 8.65 -1.46 2.65
C VAL A 32 8.68 -0.56 1.42
N ALA A 33 8.61 0.77 1.60
CA ALA A 33 8.79 1.71 0.50
C ALA A 33 10.19 1.55 -0.13
N THR A 34 11.27 1.54 0.65
CA THR A 34 12.65 1.37 0.13
C THR A 34 12.84 0.04 -0.61
N GLU A 35 12.20 -1.03 -0.16
CA GLU A 35 12.28 -2.36 -0.79
C GLU A 35 11.43 -2.46 -2.06
N LEU A 36 10.23 -1.86 -2.07
CA LEU A 36 9.45 -1.65 -3.29
C LEU A 36 10.22 -0.77 -4.28
N LEU A 37 10.89 0.27 -3.81
CA LEU A 37 11.73 1.15 -4.62
C LEU A 37 12.93 0.43 -5.23
N ALA A 38 13.62 -0.39 -4.45
CA ALA A 38 14.72 -1.22 -4.95
C ALA A 38 14.21 -2.21 -6.00
N ASN A 39 13.11 -2.92 -5.74
CA ASN A 39 12.54 -3.90 -6.68
C ASN A 39 12.01 -3.23 -7.97
N LEU A 40 11.46 -2.02 -7.89
CA LEU A 40 11.03 -1.22 -9.04
C LEU A 40 12.23 -0.71 -9.85
N TYR A 41 13.30 -0.25 -9.17
CA TYR A 41 14.54 0.21 -9.80
C TYR A 41 15.22 -0.91 -10.62
N TYR A 42 15.24 -2.15 -10.12
CA TYR A 42 15.82 -3.28 -10.85
C TYR A 42 14.94 -3.76 -12.01
N THR A 43 13.62 -3.66 -11.90
CA THR A 43 12.70 -3.94 -13.02
C THR A 43 12.93 -2.95 -14.18
N LEU A 44 13.34 -1.72 -13.89
CA LEU A 44 13.69 -0.70 -14.88
C LEU A 44 15.06 -0.95 -15.54
N ALA A 45 16.05 -1.47 -14.80
CA ALA A 45 17.39 -1.74 -15.33
C ALA A 45 17.40 -2.88 -16.37
N ASP A 46 16.52 -3.87 -16.22
CA ASP A 46 16.43 -5.03 -17.11
C ASP A 46 15.71 -4.71 -18.45
N GLN A 47 14.80 -3.74 -18.46
CA GLN A 47 14.14 -3.27 -19.70
C GLN A 47 15.07 -2.48 -20.63
N THR A 48 16.24 -2.04 -20.14
CA THR A 48 17.26 -1.37 -20.96
C THR A 48 18.32 -2.31 -21.53
N GLN A 49 18.34 -3.60 -21.16
CA GLN A 49 19.40 -4.53 -21.56
C GLN A 49 19.03 -5.51 -22.70
N ASP A 50 17.78 -5.50 -23.16
CA ASP A 50 17.28 -6.44 -24.18
C ASP A 50 17.38 -5.93 -25.64
N TYR A 51 18.27 -4.95 -25.91
CA TYR A 51 18.50 -4.41 -27.26
C TYR A 51 19.94 -4.50 -27.79
N ASP A 52 20.86 -5.15 -27.08
CA ASP A 52 22.23 -5.39 -27.59
C ASP A 52 22.48 -6.89 -27.82
N GLY A 53 22.11 -7.38 -29.00
CA GLY A 53 22.54 -8.70 -29.44
C GLY A 53 21.82 -9.23 -30.67
N VAL A 54 22.29 -8.85 -31.86
CA VAL A 54 22.58 -9.69 -33.05
C VAL A 54 22.63 -8.75 -34.26
N PHE A 55 23.83 -8.42 -34.75
CA PHE A 55 24.06 -8.08 -36.16
C PHE A 55 25.52 -8.38 -36.55
N GLU A 56 25.72 -9.57 -37.12
CA GLU A 56 26.86 -9.86 -37.98
C GLU A 56 26.70 -9.18 -39.35
N ALA A 57 27.84 -8.86 -39.95
CA ALA A 57 28.01 -7.97 -41.10
C ALA A 57 27.34 -8.47 -42.40
N GLY A 58 26.67 -7.55 -43.09
CA GLY A 58 26.18 -7.74 -44.46
C GLY A 58 25.85 -6.40 -45.12
N SER A 59 26.68 -5.98 -46.05
CA SER A 59 26.61 -4.71 -46.78
C SER A 59 25.32 -4.55 -47.60
N GLY A 60 24.58 -3.45 -47.38
CA GLY A 60 23.47 -3.04 -48.24
C GLY A 60 22.72 -1.81 -47.73
N ARG A 61 22.90 -0.66 -48.38
CA ARG A 61 22.20 0.62 -48.08
C ARG A 61 20.67 0.43 -47.97
N LYS A 62 20.08 0.70 -46.79
CA LYS A 62 18.67 1.11 -46.65
C LYS A 62 18.47 2.08 -45.47
N ARG A 63 17.70 3.12 -45.78
CA ARG A 63 17.20 4.27 -44.98
C ARG A 63 17.14 4.07 -43.45
N GLU A 64 17.82 4.95 -42.72
CA GLU A 64 17.63 5.18 -41.28
C GLU A 64 16.25 5.80 -41.04
N ALA A 65 15.37 5.05 -40.37
CA ALA A 65 14.24 5.60 -39.65
C ALA A 65 14.71 5.81 -38.20
N ALA A 66 14.97 7.07 -37.84
CA ALA A 66 15.34 7.45 -36.49
C ALA A 66 14.20 7.12 -35.50
N CYS A 67 14.56 6.43 -34.43
CA CYS A 67 13.70 6.14 -33.28
C CYS A 67 13.37 7.47 -32.54
N PRO A 68 12.09 7.82 -32.27
CA PRO A 68 11.72 9.18 -31.83
C PRO A 68 11.83 9.43 -30.31
N TYR A 69 12.50 8.56 -29.53
CA TYR A 69 12.45 8.62 -28.06
C TYR A 69 13.73 9.10 -27.35
N THR A 70 14.52 9.96 -27.99
CA THR A 70 15.63 10.66 -27.32
C THR A 70 15.68 12.13 -27.68
N ALA A 71 14.76 12.92 -27.14
CA ALA A 71 14.92 14.37 -27.03
C ALA A 71 14.07 14.94 -25.89
N ALA A 72 14.78 15.41 -24.85
CA ALA A 72 14.47 16.55 -23.99
C ALA A 72 13.06 16.67 -23.35
N PHE A 73 12.99 16.35 -22.06
CA PHE A 73 12.24 17.17 -21.09
C PHE A 73 12.99 17.22 -19.76
N ILE A 74 13.88 18.21 -19.60
CA ILE A 74 14.20 18.73 -18.28
C ILE A 74 13.04 19.68 -17.95
N GLY A 75 11.91 19.10 -17.56
CA GLY A 75 10.83 19.82 -16.92
C GLY A 75 11.16 19.89 -15.44
N THR A 76 11.37 21.09 -14.91
CA THR A 76 11.46 21.34 -13.47
C THR A 76 10.28 20.64 -12.78
N PRO A 77 10.50 19.78 -11.76
CA PRO A 77 9.38 19.23 -11.01
C PRO A 77 8.63 20.40 -10.37
N MET A 78 7.40 20.64 -10.80
CA MET A 78 6.49 21.49 -10.04
C MET A 78 6.03 20.68 -8.82
N GLU A 79 6.81 20.77 -7.74
CA GLU A 79 6.38 20.30 -6.43
C GLU A 79 5.24 21.19 -5.93
N TRP A 80 4.03 20.64 -5.91
CA TRP A 80 2.93 21.23 -5.16
C TRP A 80 2.63 20.39 -3.93
N SER A 81 3.30 20.72 -2.81
CA SER A 81 2.81 20.35 -1.49
C SER A 81 1.66 21.30 -1.13
N ALA A 82 0.43 20.82 -1.24
CA ALA A 82 -0.73 21.59 -0.84
C ALA A 82 -0.77 21.76 0.70
N LYS A 83 -1.08 23.00 1.09
CA LYS A 83 -0.98 23.62 2.42
C LYS A 83 -1.07 22.65 3.61
N GLN A 84 -0.13 22.83 4.54
CA GLN A 84 -0.14 22.22 5.86
C GLN A 84 -1.45 22.54 6.61
N CYS A 85 -1.96 21.57 7.37
CA CYS A 85 -3.21 21.66 8.13
C CYS A 85 -3.30 22.97 8.93
N GLN A 86 -4.35 23.75 8.71
CA GLN A 86 -4.69 24.91 9.55
C GLN A 86 -6.02 24.62 10.25
N MET A 87 -6.02 24.63 11.59
CA MET A 87 -7.15 24.21 12.41
C MET A 87 -8.42 25.06 12.27
N ASP A 88 -8.38 26.20 11.58
CA ASP A 88 -9.50 27.15 11.42
C ASP A 88 -9.74 27.59 9.96
N GLN A 89 -9.49 26.71 8.99
CA GLN A 89 -9.73 27.09 7.59
C GLN A 89 -11.23 27.30 7.28
N PRO A 90 -11.61 28.42 6.65
CA PRO A 90 -12.98 28.63 6.19
C PRO A 90 -13.38 27.54 5.18
N PHE A 91 -14.60 27.02 5.29
CA PHE A 91 -15.10 26.02 4.31
C PHE A 91 -15.08 26.52 2.85
N GLY A 92 -15.07 27.84 2.64
CA GLY A 92 -14.85 28.44 1.32
C GLY A 92 -13.47 28.09 0.73
N SER A 93 -12.39 28.15 1.52
CA SER A 93 -11.05 27.79 1.03
C SER A 93 -10.95 26.31 0.69
N TRP A 94 -11.71 25.45 1.38
CA TRP A 94 -11.82 24.03 1.05
C TRP A 94 -12.44 23.79 -0.33
N ALA A 95 -13.44 24.58 -0.72
CA ALA A 95 -14.01 24.49 -2.07
C ALA A 95 -12.99 24.86 -3.15
N ASP A 96 -12.17 25.87 -2.90
CA ASP A 96 -11.08 26.27 -3.79
C ASP A 96 -9.98 25.19 -3.86
N ASP A 97 -9.60 24.62 -2.72
CA ASP A 97 -8.60 23.55 -2.66
C ASP A 97 -9.10 22.28 -3.39
N LEU A 98 -10.37 21.91 -3.24
CA LEU A 98 -10.99 20.83 -4.02
C LEU A 98 -11.01 21.14 -5.52
N ALA A 99 -11.33 22.37 -5.91
CA ALA A 99 -11.37 22.79 -7.32
C ALA A 99 -9.97 22.80 -7.95
N ASN A 100 -8.94 23.11 -7.17
CA ASN A 100 -7.54 23.05 -7.61
C ASN A 100 -7.03 21.60 -7.69
N ALA A 101 -7.44 20.74 -6.76
CA ALA A 101 -6.99 19.35 -6.66
C ALA A 101 -7.66 18.43 -7.69
N PHE A 102 -8.96 18.60 -7.91
CA PHE A 102 -9.84 17.69 -8.63
C PHE A 102 -10.54 18.38 -9.82
N VAL A 103 -11.48 17.68 -10.46
CA VAL A 103 -12.45 18.35 -11.34
C VAL A 103 -13.31 19.31 -10.52
N ARG A 104 -14.14 20.13 -11.18
CA ARG A 104 -15.03 21.05 -10.45
C ARG A 104 -16.05 20.27 -9.60
N LEU A 105 -15.89 20.36 -8.27
CA LEU A 105 -16.74 19.74 -7.25
C LEU A 105 -17.36 20.83 -6.35
N GLU A 106 -18.50 20.53 -5.76
CA GLU A 106 -19.17 21.40 -4.79
C GLU A 106 -19.23 20.71 -3.43
N PRO A 107 -18.42 21.14 -2.46
CA PRO A 107 -18.54 20.64 -1.10
C PRO A 107 -19.75 21.28 -0.43
N ARG A 108 -20.47 20.50 0.39
CA ARG A 108 -21.58 20.96 1.23
C ARG A 108 -21.38 20.50 2.65
N LYS A 109 -21.52 21.41 3.61
CA LYS A 109 -21.51 21.08 5.04
C LYS A 109 -22.71 20.21 5.39
N ILE A 110 -22.50 19.32 6.34
CA ILE A 110 -23.57 18.52 6.96
C ILE A 110 -24.00 19.13 8.30
N ALA A 111 -23.19 20.00 8.91
CA ALA A 111 -23.48 20.72 10.15
C ALA A 111 -22.64 22.01 10.29
N GLU A 112 -23.03 22.87 11.22
CA GLU A 112 -22.40 24.17 11.56
C GLU A 112 -21.04 24.07 12.31
N HIS A 113 -20.45 22.87 12.43
CA HIS A 113 -19.20 22.67 13.15
C HIS A 113 -17.98 23.29 12.44
N PRO A 114 -16.87 23.54 13.19
CA PRO A 114 -15.58 23.87 12.61
C PRO A 114 -15.19 22.80 11.58
N PHE A 115 -14.63 23.24 10.46
CA PHE A 115 -14.23 22.36 9.37
C PHE A 115 -12.70 22.34 9.26
N GLN A 116 -12.14 21.14 9.13
CA GLN A 116 -10.72 20.96 8.83
C GLN A 116 -10.58 19.99 7.65
N GLY A 117 -9.65 20.28 6.74
CA GLY A 117 -9.38 19.45 5.59
C GLY A 117 -7.98 19.67 5.07
N THR A 118 -7.34 18.59 4.63
CA THR A 118 -6.05 18.62 3.92
C THR A 118 -6.14 17.76 2.69
N ILE A 119 -5.48 18.23 1.63
CA ILE A 119 -5.29 17.48 0.38
C ILE A 119 -3.80 17.48 0.10
N SER A 120 -3.22 16.32 -0.11
CA SER A 120 -1.86 16.17 -0.65
C SER A 120 -1.96 15.49 -2.00
N ARG A 121 -1.26 16.00 -3.01
CA ARG A 121 -1.39 15.50 -4.38
C ARG A 121 -0.02 15.33 -5.03
N THR A 122 0.09 14.31 -5.87
CA THR A 122 1.24 14.04 -6.73
C THR A 122 0.76 13.55 -8.10
N ASP A 123 1.52 13.88 -9.14
CA ASP A 123 1.30 13.36 -10.48
C ASP A 123 2.15 12.11 -10.67
N ALA A 124 1.49 10.96 -10.79
CA ALA A 124 2.09 9.65 -11.01
C ALA A 124 1.60 9.15 -12.38
N THR A 125 2.08 9.80 -13.46
CA THR A 125 1.63 9.53 -14.83
C THR A 125 1.51 8.03 -15.09
N PRO A 126 0.35 7.53 -15.58
CA PRO A 126 -0.71 8.28 -16.25
C PRO A 126 -1.84 8.78 -15.33
N ILE A 127 -1.68 8.71 -14.01
CA ILE A 127 -2.74 9.06 -13.05
C ILE A 127 -2.32 10.19 -12.12
N ARG A 128 -3.31 10.78 -11.44
CA ARG A 128 -3.07 11.69 -10.32
C ARG A 128 -3.51 11.01 -9.04
N ILE A 129 -2.67 11.12 -8.01
CA ILE A 129 -2.91 10.50 -6.71
C ILE A 129 -3.10 11.63 -5.71
N SER A 130 -4.19 11.59 -4.94
CA SER A 130 -4.44 12.54 -3.87
C SER A 130 -4.76 11.82 -2.57
N ARG A 131 -4.14 12.22 -1.46
CA ARG A 131 -4.62 11.90 -0.11
C ARG A 131 -5.54 13.03 0.35
N VAL A 132 -6.72 12.66 0.85
CA VAL A 132 -7.69 13.59 1.41
C VAL A 132 -7.96 13.18 2.85
N THR A 133 -7.71 14.09 3.79
CA THR A 133 -8.16 13.95 5.19
C THR A 133 -9.11 15.12 5.47
N ALA A 134 -10.33 14.86 5.93
CA ALA A 134 -11.25 15.96 6.21
C ALA A 134 -12.35 15.61 7.22
N THR A 135 -12.89 16.66 7.85
CA THR A 135 -14.11 16.62 8.64
C THR A 135 -15.29 16.18 7.77
N LYS A 136 -16.27 15.50 8.36
CA LYS A 136 -17.50 15.04 7.67
C LYS A 136 -18.13 16.13 6.78
N HIS A 137 -18.32 15.83 5.50
CA HIS A 137 -19.00 16.69 4.54
C HIS A 137 -19.51 15.89 3.34
N ARG A 138 -20.32 16.54 2.50
CA ARG A 138 -20.74 16.02 1.20
C ARG A 138 -19.95 16.69 0.09
N VAL A 139 -19.71 15.96 -0.99
CA VAL A 139 -19.08 16.45 -2.21
C VAL A 139 -19.98 16.08 -3.38
N LEU A 140 -20.36 17.07 -4.19
CA LEU A 140 -21.25 16.89 -5.31
C LEU A 140 -20.58 17.27 -6.63
N ARG A 141 -20.82 16.45 -7.64
CA ARG A 141 -20.56 16.77 -9.04
C ARG A 141 -21.91 17.01 -9.71
N LEU A 142 -22.21 18.26 -10.07
CA LEU A 142 -23.48 18.65 -10.68
C LEU A 142 -23.40 18.69 -12.21
N ARG A 143 -24.54 18.58 -12.89
CA ARG A 143 -24.64 18.73 -14.37
C ARG A 143 -24.04 20.05 -14.87
N SER A 144 -24.25 21.14 -14.14
CA SER A 144 -23.67 22.46 -14.43
C SER A 144 -22.15 22.49 -14.38
N HIS A 145 -21.52 21.62 -13.58
CA HIS A 145 -20.08 21.50 -13.49
C HIS A 145 -19.50 20.65 -14.64
N ILE A 146 -20.30 19.73 -15.18
CA ILE A 146 -19.91 18.80 -16.26
C ILE A 146 -19.98 19.49 -17.62
N ALA A 147 -21.02 20.28 -17.87
CA ALA A 147 -21.23 20.95 -19.16
C ALA A 147 -20.08 21.86 -19.64
N ARG A 148 -19.11 22.18 -18.77
CA ARG A 148 -17.96 23.05 -19.05
C ARG A 148 -16.60 22.34 -18.89
N SER A 149 -16.59 21.03 -18.68
CA SER A 149 -15.38 20.24 -18.44
C SER A 149 -15.12 19.30 -19.62
N THR A 150 -13.85 19.14 -19.95
CA THR A 150 -13.35 18.20 -20.97
C THR A 150 -12.64 17.00 -20.34
N ASP A 151 -12.63 16.90 -19.01
CA ASP A 151 -11.91 15.86 -18.28
C ASP A 151 -12.70 14.56 -18.28
N GLU A 152 -12.15 13.52 -18.92
CA GLU A 152 -12.72 12.17 -18.89
C GLU A 152 -11.98 11.29 -17.88
N LEU A 153 -12.34 11.45 -16.61
CA LEU A 153 -11.70 10.76 -15.49
C LEU A 153 -12.70 9.88 -14.75
N CYS A 154 -12.17 8.85 -14.11
CA CYS A 154 -12.83 8.15 -13.02
C CYS A 154 -12.05 8.42 -11.74
N PHE A 155 -12.78 8.72 -10.66
CA PHE A 155 -12.20 8.72 -9.33
C PHE A 155 -12.38 7.35 -8.70
N ILE A 156 -11.25 6.74 -8.37
CA ILE A 156 -11.17 5.48 -7.65
C ILE A 156 -10.74 5.84 -6.23
N ASN A 157 -11.68 5.78 -5.29
CA ASN A 157 -11.46 6.20 -3.92
C ASN A 157 -11.23 5.00 -3.02
N LEU A 158 -10.05 4.90 -2.42
CA LEU A 158 -9.72 3.94 -1.39
C LEU A 158 -9.93 4.55 -0.01
N GLN A 159 -10.93 4.08 0.71
CA GLN A 159 -11.22 4.55 2.06
C GLN A 159 -10.15 4.06 3.03
N LEU A 160 -9.52 4.95 3.80
CA LEU A 160 -8.54 4.60 4.83
C LEU A 160 -9.16 4.69 6.24
N GLU A 161 -9.95 5.74 6.48
CA GLU A 161 -10.65 5.96 7.75
C GLU A 161 -12.05 6.48 7.49
N GLY A 162 -12.98 6.24 8.43
CA GLY A 162 -14.37 6.70 8.30
C GLY A 162 -15.20 5.84 7.36
N VAL A 163 -16.38 6.36 6.99
CA VAL A 163 -17.34 5.67 6.12
C VAL A 163 -17.89 6.66 5.09
N GLY A 164 -17.72 6.32 3.82
CA GLY A 164 -18.21 7.10 2.68
C GLY A 164 -19.41 6.43 2.02
N ARG A 165 -20.48 7.20 1.77
CA ARG A 165 -21.59 6.80 0.90
C ARG A 165 -21.42 7.45 -0.47
N TYR A 166 -21.38 6.64 -1.52
CA TYR A 166 -21.23 7.07 -2.90
C TYR A 166 -22.55 6.81 -3.64
N ALA A 167 -23.06 7.82 -4.34
CA ALA A 167 -24.28 7.72 -5.12
C ALA A 167 -24.05 8.23 -6.55
N GLN A 168 -24.28 7.37 -7.54
CA GLN A 168 -24.18 7.69 -8.98
C GLN A 168 -25.05 6.74 -9.80
N ARG A 169 -25.68 7.22 -10.87
CA ARG A 169 -26.57 6.43 -11.76
C ARG A 169 -27.70 5.69 -11.01
N GLY A 170 -28.20 6.25 -9.91
CA GLY A 170 -29.21 5.60 -9.05
C GLY A 170 -28.68 4.42 -8.21
N HIS A 171 -27.38 4.11 -8.31
CA HIS A 171 -26.72 3.14 -7.46
C HIS A 171 -26.10 3.84 -6.25
N GLU A 172 -26.32 3.26 -5.07
CA GLU A 172 -25.61 3.65 -3.85
C GLU A 172 -24.63 2.57 -3.42
N GLN A 173 -23.52 3.00 -2.83
CA GLN A 173 -22.50 2.16 -2.23
C GLN A 173 -22.03 2.77 -0.93
N ILE A 174 -21.81 1.92 0.08
CA ILE A 174 -21.18 2.30 1.34
C ILE A 174 -19.80 1.66 1.35
N CYS A 175 -18.76 2.46 1.58
CA CYS A 175 -17.37 2.02 1.69
C CYS A 175 -16.85 2.26 3.10
N GLY A 176 -16.32 1.21 3.71
CA GLY A 176 -15.51 1.31 4.93
C GLY A 176 -14.02 1.23 4.62
N PRO A 177 -13.16 1.33 5.66
CA PRO A 177 -11.71 1.21 5.50
C PRO A 177 -11.29 -0.02 4.69
N GLY A 178 -10.47 0.21 3.68
CA GLY A 178 -9.96 -0.79 2.75
C GLY A 178 -10.83 -1.04 1.52
N ASP A 179 -12.03 -0.47 1.42
CA ASP A 179 -12.89 -0.62 0.24
C ASP A 179 -12.61 0.44 -0.84
N LEU A 180 -12.88 0.05 -2.10
CA LEU A 180 -12.82 0.93 -3.26
C LEU A 180 -14.21 1.39 -3.69
N ALA A 181 -14.36 2.69 -3.90
CA ALA A 181 -15.52 3.28 -4.57
C ALA A 181 -15.11 3.85 -5.92
N VAL A 182 -15.97 3.71 -6.92
CA VAL A 182 -15.74 4.21 -8.27
C VAL A 182 -16.80 5.26 -8.58
N VAL A 183 -16.38 6.45 -8.99
CA VAL A 183 -17.28 7.45 -9.57
C VAL A 183 -16.71 8.01 -10.88
N ASP A 184 -17.58 8.05 -11.90
CA ASP A 184 -17.31 8.63 -13.21
C ASP A 184 -17.49 10.15 -13.15
N THR A 185 -16.46 10.94 -13.46
CA THR A 185 -16.53 12.40 -13.32
C THR A 185 -17.29 13.10 -14.44
N THR A 186 -17.60 12.36 -15.52
CA THR A 186 -18.38 12.81 -16.66
C THR A 186 -19.89 12.77 -16.40
N GLU A 187 -20.30 12.23 -15.25
CA GLU A 187 -21.70 12.16 -14.82
C GLU A 187 -21.88 12.71 -13.40
N PRO A 188 -23.11 13.15 -13.04
CA PRO A 188 -23.37 13.61 -11.70
C PRO A 188 -23.15 12.50 -10.66
N PHE A 189 -22.53 12.85 -9.55
CA PHE A 189 -22.38 11.97 -8.41
C PHE A 189 -22.43 12.75 -7.10
N GLU A 190 -22.67 12.01 -6.02
CA GLU A 190 -22.56 12.49 -4.66
C GLU A 190 -21.69 11.55 -3.84
N ILE A 191 -20.78 12.13 -3.05
CA ILE A 191 -20.02 11.44 -2.02
C ILE A 191 -20.42 12.07 -0.69
N ALA A 192 -20.90 11.27 0.26
CA ALA A 192 -21.30 11.72 1.58
C ALA A 192 -20.49 10.98 2.65
N ASN A 193 -19.62 11.71 3.35
CA ASN A 193 -18.87 11.17 4.48
C ASN A 193 -19.62 11.51 5.77
N GLY A 194 -20.10 10.48 6.48
CA GLY A 194 -20.90 10.66 7.70
C GLY A 194 -20.09 10.92 8.97
N ARG A 195 -18.78 10.70 8.89
CA ARG A 195 -17.78 10.94 9.94
C ARG A 195 -16.55 11.60 9.31
N ASP A 196 -15.65 12.04 10.15
CA ASP A 196 -14.32 12.44 9.71
C ASP A 196 -13.65 11.25 9.02
N PHE A 197 -12.91 11.53 7.97
CA PHE A 197 -12.49 10.50 7.05
C PHE A 197 -11.11 10.80 6.47
N GLN A 198 -10.49 9.72 6.02
CA GLN A 198 -9.31 9.76 5.19
C GLN A 198 -9.47 8.81 4.01
N LEU A 199 -9.04 9.23 2.82
CA LEU A 199 -9.03 8.40 1.62
C LEU A 199 -7.86 8.73 0.71
N PHE A 200 -7.48 7.76 -0.12
CA PHE A 200 -6.80 8.03 -1.38
C PHE A 200 -7.81 8.18 -2.50
N CYS A 201 -7.62 9.18 -3.36
CA CYS A 201 -8.31 9.33 -4.62
C CYS A 201 -7.31 9.14 -5.76
N PHE A 202 -7.52 8.12 -6.58
CA PHE A 202 -6.82 7.92 -7.84
C PHE A 202 -7.69 8.49 -8.96
N ALA A 203 -7.26 9.62 -9.53
CA ALA A 203 -7.88 10.18 -10.72
C ALA A 203 -7.29 9.51 -11.96
N VAL A 204 -8.04 8.57 -12.52
CA VAL A 204 -7.61 7.70 -13.62
C VAL A 204 -8.31 8.13 -14.91
N PRO A 205 -7.59 8.38 -16.02
CA PRO A 205 -8.20 8.54 -17.34
C PRO A 205 -9.14 7.38 -17.68
N ARG A 206 -10.37 7.70 -18.07
CA ARG A 206 -11.43 6.69 -18.28
C ARG A 206 -11.01 5.58 -19.25
N HIS A 207 -10.26 5.92 -20.30
CA HIS A 207 -9.81 4.97 -21.32
C HIS A 207 -8.82 3.91 -20.80
N LEU A 208 -8.20 4.13 -19.65
CA LEU A 208 -7.29 3.16 -19.01
C LEU A 208 -8.02 2.15 -18.14
N LEU A 209 -9.30 2.38 -17.83
CA LEU A 209 -10.09 1.48 -17.01
C LEU A 209 -10.98 0.57 -17.87
N PRO A 210 -11.19 -0.68 -17.43
CA PRO A 210 -12.14 -1.57 -18.09
C PRO A 210 -13.56 -0.98 -18.08
N ARG A 211 -14.30 -1.16 -19.17
CA ARG A 211 -15.65 -0.57 -19.34
C ARG A 211 -16.63 -0.97 -18.23
N TYR A 212 -16.50 -2.17 -17.67
CA TYR A 212 -17.40 -2.69 -16.62
C TYR A 212 -17.36 -1.87 -15.32
N PHE A 213 -16.30 -1.08 -15.06
CA PHE A 213 -16.25 -0.14 -13.94
C PHE A 213 -17.37 0.90 -14.00
N SER A 214 -17.85 1.21 -15.22
CA SER A 214 -19.00 2.10 -15.41
C SER A 214 -20.33 1.42 -15.02
N GLU A 215 -20.40 0.09 -15.07
CA GLU A 215 -21.65 -0.66 -14.84
C GLU A 215 -21.78 -1.18 -13.41
N ARG A 216 -20.64 -1.41 -12.73
CA ARG A 216 -20.59 -1.92 -11.35
C ARG A 216 -19.58 -1.11 -10.53
N PRO A 217 -20.02 -0.07 -9.81
CA PRO A 217 -19.10 0.77 -9.03
C PRO A 217 -18.56 0.08 -7.76
N ARG A 218 -19.09 -1.11 -7.41
CA ARG A 218 -18.88 -1.76 -6.11
C ARG A 218 -17.66 -2.67 -6.09
N LEU A 219 -16.66 -2.27 -5.32
CA LEU A 219 -15.46 -3.07 -5.02
C LEU A 219 -15.25 -3.16 -3.51
N THR A 220 -15.99 -4.08 -2.87
CA THR A 220 -15.85 -4.35 -1.42
C THR A 220 -14.63 -5.23 -1.18
N LEU A 221 -13.44 -4.65 -1.29
CA LEU A 221 -12.16 -5.34 -1.12
C LEU A 221 -11.97 -5.91 0.29
N SER A 222 -12.51 -5.25 1.31
CA SER A 222 -12.29 -5.59 2.72
C SER A 222 -12.79 -6.98 3.11
N VAL A 223 -13.74 -7.57 2.37
CA VAL A 223 -14.37 -8.86 2.73
C VAL A 223 -13.47 -10.07 2.52
N THR A 224 -12.58 -10.04 1.52
CA THR A 224 -11.69 -11.16 1.22
C THR A 224 -10.26 -10.85 1.63
N GLU A 225 -9.46 -11.88 1.92
CA GLU A 225 -8.04 -11.64 2.23
C GLU A 225 -7.28 -11.07 1.03
N ALA A 226 -7.59 -11.54 -0.18
CA ALA A 226 -7.00 -11.06 -1.42
C ALA A 226 -7.38 -9.60 -1.70
N GLY A 227 -8.64 -9.21 -1.48
CA GLY A 227 -9.06 -7.82 -1.58
C GLY A 227 -8.38 -6.93 -0.54
N ARG A 228 -8.24 -7.39 0.72
CA ARG A 228 -7.45 -6.68 1.74
C ARG A 228 -5.98 -6.51 1.33
N ALA A 229 -5.39 -7.51 0.66
CA ALA A 229 -4.02 -7.41 0.13
C ALA A 229 -3.92 -6.37 -0.97
N LEU A 230 -4.84 -6.41 -1.94
CA LEU A 230 -4.93 -5.41 -3.00
C LEU A 230 -5.06 -3.98 -2.45
N SER A 231 -5.93 -3.79 -1.45
CA SER A 231 -6.11 -2.51 -0.76
C SER A 231 -4.81 -2.00 -0.14
N ARG A 232 -4.07 -2.84 0.59
CA ARG A 232 -2.78 -2.46 1.18
C ARG A 232 -1.74 -2.13 0.12
N THR A 233 -1.65 -2.94 -0.93
CA THR A 233 -0.74 -2.69 -2.04
C THR A 233 -1.01 -1.34 -2.69
N LEU A 234 -2.28 -1.02 -2.96
CA LEU A 234 -2.69 0.28 -3.49
C LEU A 234 -2.30 1.43 -2.55
N SER A 235 -2.56 1.29 -1.25
CA SER A 235 -2.14 2.27 -0.24
C SER A 235 -0.62 2.46 -0.23
N GLY A 236 0.16 1.37 -0.29
CA GLY A 236 1.63 1.43 -0.28
C GLY A 236 2.20 2.19 -1.49
N TYR A 237 1.68 1.94 -2.70
CA TYR A 237 2.06 2.72 -3.88
C TYR A 237 1.63 4.20 -3.75
N ALA A 238 0.45 4.47 -3.21
CA ALA A 238 -0.04 5.84 -3.03
C ALA A 238 0.82 6.63 -2.01
N GLU A 239 1.13 6.03 -0.87
CA GLU A 239 2.06 6.57 0.14
C GLU A 239 3.41 6.88 -0.47
N LEU A 240 3.94 5.93 -1.24
CA LEU A 240 5.22 6.09 -1.91
C LEU A 240 5.21 7.30 -2.85
N CYS A 241 4.24 7.40 -3.74
CA CYS A 241 4.18 8.52 -4.69
C CYS A 241 4.01 9.89 -4.02
N LEU A 242 3.34 9.94 -2.87
CA LEU A 242 3.12 11.18 -2.11
C LEU A 242 4.35 11.60 -1.28
N ASN A 243 5.36 10.74 -1.20
CA ASN A 243 6.62 11.05 -0.56
C ASN A 243 7.49 11.93 -1.50
N SER A 244 7.81 13.15 -1.06
CA SER A 244 8.47 14.20 -1.88
C SER A 244 9.85 13.81 -2.43
N GLN A 245 10.46 12.76 -1.89
CA GLN A 245 11.78 12.28 -2.27
C GLN A 245 11.78 11.26 -3.42
N VAL A 246 10.61 10.89 -3.98
CA VAL A 246 10.52 9.88 -5.04
C VAL A 246 10.85 10.48 -6.42
N SER A 247 11.67 9.78 -7.20
CA SER A 247 12.02 10.20 -8.56
C SER A 247 10.83 10.09 -9.53
N LEU A 248 10.76 10.98 -10.52
CA LEU A 248 9.68 11.01 -11.52
C LEU A 248 9.46 9.66 -12.26
N PRO A 249 10.51 8.94 -12.72
CA PRO A 249 10.32 7.66 -13.40
C PRO A 249 9.63 6.61 -12.52
N LEU A 250 9.95 6.64 -11.22
CA LEU A 250 9.47 5.70 -10.23
C LEU A 250 8.03 6.01 -9.80
N ALA A 251 7.68 7.30 -9.72
CA ALA A 251 6.30 7.74 -9.56
C ALA A 251 5.44 7.30 -10.76
N ALA A 252 5.93 7.46 -12.00
CA ALA A 252 5.20 7.02 -13.20
C ALA A 252 4.98 5.50 -13.24
N LEU A 253 6.03 4.71 -12.92
CA LEU A 253 5.91 3.25 -12.84
C LEU A 253 4.89 2.82 -11.79
N SER A 254 4.90 3.46 -10.62
CA SER A 254 3.93 3.23 -9.55
C SER A 254 2.50 3.57 -9.99
N GLY A 255 2.33 4.67 -10.74
CA GLY A 255 1.05 5.06 -11.33
C GLY A 255 0.50 4.01 -12.28
N GLY A 256 1.35 3.46 -13.17
CA GLY A 256 0.98 2.35 -14.04
C GLY A 256 0.56 1.10 -13.26
N HIS A 257 1.32 0.73 -12.22
CA HIS A 257 0.97 -0.41 -11.37
C HIS A 257 -0.36 -0.21 -10.62
N ILE A 258 -0.66 0.99 -10.15
CA ILE A 258 -1.96 1.31 -9.53
C ILE A 258 -3.10 1.10 -10.53
N VAL A 259 -2.95 1.57 -11.78
CA VAL A 259 -3.95 1.35 -12.83
C VAL A 259 -4.18 -0.13 -13.06
N ASP A 260 -3.12 -0.93 -13.13
CA ASP A 260 -3.23 -2.36 -13.32
C ASP A 260 -3.91 -3.06 -12.13
N LEU A 261 -3.53 -2.71 -10.90
CA LEU A 261 -4.14 -3.23 -9.66
C LEU A 261 -5.65 -2.94 -9.63
N ILE A 262 -6.04 -1.72 -9.96
CA ILE A 262 -7.46 -1.31 -10.04
C ILE A 262 -8.15 -2.11 -11.13
N SER A 263 -7.56 -2.18 -12.33
CA SER A 263 -8.17 -2.83 -13.49
C SER A 263 -8.45 -4.32 -13.31
N HIS A 264 -7.75 -4.99 -12.39
CA HIS A 264 -7.96 -6.40 -12.07
C HIS A 264 -8.67 -6.64 -10.72
N ALA A 265 -9.10 -5.59 -10.02
CA ALA A 265 -9.71 -5.72 -8.69
C ALA A 265 -10.94 -6.65 -8.69
N SER A 266 -11.74 -6.64 -9.77
CA SER A 266 -12.90 -7.52 -9.89
C SER A 266 -12.53 -9.00 -10.02
N ASP A 267 -11.44 -9.31 -10.74
CA ASP A 267 -10.96 -10.70 -10.89
C ASP A 267 -10.42 -11.24 -9.56
N VAL A 268 -9.73 -10.40 -8.79
CA VAL A 268 -9.26 -10.71 -7.42
C VAL A 268 -10.45 -11.03 -6.52
N LEU A 269 -11.53 -10.25 -6.60
CA LEU A 269 -12.74 -10.46 -5.81
C LEU A 269 -13.53 -11.70 -6.24
N ALA A 270 -13.55 -12.01 -7.53
CA ALA A 270 -14.23 -13.18 -8.08
C ALA A 270 -13.53 -14.50 -7.75
N GLY A 271 -12.32 -14.46 -7.18
CA GLY A 271 -11.52 -15.66 -6.90
C GLY A 271 -11.09 -16.38 -8.18
N GLY A 272 -10.99 -15.65 -9.31
CA GLY A 272 -10.49 -16.19 -10.56
C GLY A 272 -9.02 -16.65 -10.44
N PRO A 273 -8.49 -17.41 -11.41
CA PRO A 273 -7.08 -17.76 -11.42
C PRO A 273 -6.23 -16.48 -11.40
N PHE A 274 -5.39 -16.29 -10.38
CA PHE A 274 -4.53 -15.10 -10.26
C PHE A 274 -3.49 -15.01 -11.39
N GLU A 275 -3.32 -16.07 -12.18
CA GLU A 275 -2.53 -16.10 -13.41
C GLU A 275 -3.07 -15.14 -14.48
N ARG A 276 -4.32 -14.66 -14.33
CA ARG A 276 -4.90 -13.59 -15.15
C ARG A 276 -4.49 -12.18 -14.70
N LEU A 277 -3.96 -12.03 -13.48
CA LEU A 277 -3.38 -10.76 -13.04
C LEU A 277 -2.08 -10.52 -13.77
N ASN A 278 -1.73 -9.25 -13.95
CA ASN A 278 -0.39 -8.92 -14.42
C ASN A 278 0.66 -9.46 -13.41
N ALA A 279 1.87 -9.76 -13.91
CA ALA A 279 2.94 -10.30 -13.08
C ALA A 279 3.38 -9.37 -11.93
N PRO A 280 3.51 -8.04 -12.12
CA PRO A 280 3.87 -7.11 -11.05
C PRO A 280 2.86 -7.04 -9.90
N VAL A 281 1.56 -7.03 -10.18
CA VAL A 281 0.46 -7.04 -9.20
C VAL A 281 0.57 -8.28 -8.33
N LEU A 282 0.66 -9.45 -8.98
CA LEU A 282 0.70 -10.70 -8.26
C LEU A 282 1.95 -10.83 -7.37
N LEU A 283 3.11 -10.38 -7.87
CA LEU A 283 4.34 -10.32 -7.08
C LEU A 283 4.17 -9.39 -5.86
N SER A 284 3.59 -8.21 -6.05
CA SER A 284 3.37 -7.26 -4.94
C SER A 284 2.42 -7.83 -3.88
N MET A 285 1.34 -8.51 -4.29
CA MET A 285 0.43 -9.20 -3.36
C MET A 285 1.12 -10.35 -2.61
N MET A 286 2.01 -11.10 -3.28
CA MET A 286 2.80 -12.16 -2.66
C MET A 286 3.79 -11.60 -1.63
N LEU A 287 4.45 -10.47 -1.92
CA LEU A 287 5.34 -9.78 -0.97
C LEU A 287 4.57 -9.27 0.25
N ASP A 288 3.41 -8.61 0.08
CA ASP A 288 2.53 -8.21 1.18
C ASP A 288 2.06 -9.41 2.01
N HIS A 289 1.82 -10.57 1.37
CA HIS A 289 1.50 -11.78 2.09
C HIS A 289 2.67 -12.31 2.94
N ILE A 290 3.89 -12.29 2.40
CA ILE A 290 5.11 -12.66 3.14
C ILE A 290 5.30 -11.75 4.35
N ASP A 291 5.14 -10.43 4.17
CA ASP A 291 5.32 -9.46 5.24
C ASP A 291 4.42 -9.73 6.45
N ARG A 292 3.19 -10.18 6.22
CA ARG A 292 2.17 -10.39 7.25
C ARG A 292 2.15 -11.77 7.88
N HIS A 293 2.71 -12.76 7.20
CA HIS A 293 2.66 -14.17 7.64
C HIS A 293 4.05 -14.78 7.76
N SER A 294 5.09 -13.94 7.88
CA SER A 294 6.46 -14.41 8.06
C SER A 294 6.63 -15.25 9.32
N ASP A 295 5.78 -15.06 10.33
CA ASP A 295 5.72 -15.85 11.56
C ASP A 295 5.23 -17.29 11.35
N ASP A 296 4.47 -17.58 10.28
CA ASP A 296 4.06 -18.94 9.95
C ASP A 296 5.27 -19.78 9.49
N PRO A 297 5.68 -20.82 10.26
CA PRO A 297 6.83 -21.65 9.89
C PRO A 297 6.62 -22.43 8.59
N SER A 298 5.38 -22.55 8.08
CA SER A 298 5.02 -23.25 6.84
C SER A 298 5.08 -22.36 5.59
N LEU A 299 5.26 -21.05 5.75
CA LEU A 299 5.36 -20.12 4.64
C LEU A 299 6.53 -20.46 3.71
N SER A 300 6.20 -20.74 2.44
CA SER A 300 7.09 -21.29 1.41
C SER A 300 6.54 -20.96 0.02
N ALA A 301 7.32 -21.23 -1.04
CA ALA A 301 6.86 -21.08 -2.42
C ALA A 301 5.63 -21.94 -2.71
N THR A 302 5.59 -23.18 -2.19
CA THR A 302 4.45 -24.08 -2.33
C THR A 302 3.17 -23.53 -1.65
N THR A 303 3.28 -22.97 -0.44
CA THR A 303 2.10 -22.42 0.24
C THR A 303 1.62 -21.11 -0.39
N LEU A 304 2.53 -20.27 -0.92
CA LEU A 304 2.18 -19.13 -1.75
C LEU A 304 1.44 -19.56 -3.04
N ALA A 305 2.00 -20.52 -3.77
CA ALA A 305 1.42 -21.03 -5.01
C ALA A 305 -0.02 -21.51 -4.80
N ARG A 306 -0.26 -22.28 -3.72
CA ARG A 306 -1.60 -22.74 -3.35
C ARG A 306 -2.54 -21.57 -3.03
N LYS A 307 -2.07 -20.59 -2.27
CA LYS A 307 -2.88 -19.44 -1.84
C LYS A 307 -3.29 -18.56 -3.01
N PHE A 308 -2.37 -18.31 -3.92
CA PHE A 308 -2.57 -17.48 -5.10
C PHE A 308 -3.01 -18.28 -6.32
N HIS A 309 -3.43 -19.54 -6.15
CA HIS A 309 -3.95 -20.41 -7.22
C HIS A 309 -3.08 -20.39 -8.50
N CYS A 310 -1.77 -20.54 -8.34
CA CYS A 310 -0.82 -20.61 -9.45
C CYS A 310 0.22 -21.72 -9.23
N SER A 311 1.01 -22.03 -10.25
CA SER A 311 2.08 -23.03 -10.10
C SER A 311 3.27 -22.51 -9.28
N GLU A 312 3.92 -23.39 -8.52
CA GLU A 312 5.16 -23.06 -7.79
C GLU A 312 6.28 -22.59 -8.71
N ARG A 313 6.36 -23.17 -9.93
CA ARG A 313 7.27 -22.70 -10.98
C ARG A 313 7.01 -21.23 -11.35
N TYR A 314 5.74 -20.82 -11.40
CA TYR A 314 5.38 -19.45 -11.68
C TYR A 314 5.74 -18.50 -10.53
N VAL A 315 5.56 -18.93 -9.27
CA VAL A 315 6.05 -18.17 -8.11
C VAL A 315 7.55 -17.92 -8.21
N HIS A 316 8.36 -18.96 -8.47
CA HIS A 316 9.80 -18.77 -8.64
C HIS A 316 10.15 -17.84 -9.82
N LYS A 317 9.41 -17.91 -10.93
CA LYS A 317 9.58 -17.01 -12.07
C LYS A 317 9.23 -15.55 -11.73
N LEU A 318 8.24 -15.31 -10.87
CA LEU A 318 7.92 -13.96 -10.41
C LEU A 318 9.02 -13.42 -9.49
N PHE A 319 9.47 -14.24 -8.53
CA PHE A 319 10.49 -13.85 -7.57
C PHE A 319 11.90 -13.76 -8.18
N SER A 320 12.17 -14.41 -9.32
CA SER A 320 13.44 -14.23 -10.05
C SER A 320 13.63 -12.82 -10.60
N LYS A 321 12.55 -12.02 -10.67
CA LYS A 321 12.61 -10.58 -10.98
C LYS A 321 13.05 -9.73 -9.79
N THR A 322 13.13 -10.33 -8.60
CA THR A 322 13.64 -9.68 -7.39
C THR A 322 15.05 -10.17 -7.09
N SER A 323 15.78 -9.45 -6.25
CA SER A 323 17.14 -9.85 -5.83
C SER A 323 17.16 -11.03 -4.83
N ARG A 324 16.00 -11.55 -4.43
CA ARG A 324 15.87 -12.58 -3.41
C ARG A 324 14.89 -13.67 -3.85
N SER A 325 15.24 -14.92 -3.58
CA SER A 325 14.29 -16.02 -3.63
C SER A 325 13.17 -15.84 -2.60
N VAL A 326 12.07 -16.57 -2.77
CA VAL A 326 10.96 -16.60 -1.79
C VAL A 326 11.47 -16.87 -0.37
N GLY A 327 12.34 -17.87 -0.21
CA GLY A 327 12.89 -18.24 1.10
C GLY A 327 13.76 -17.13 1.71
N GLU A 328 14.49 -16.39 0.88
CA GLU A 328 15.29 -15.24 1.33
C GLU A 328 14.42 -14.06 1.75
N HIS A 329 13.33 -13.75 1.04
CA HIS A 329 12.35 -12.74 1.46
C HIS A 329 11.72 -13.09 2.81
N VAL A 330 11.24 -14.32 2.97
CA VAL A 330 10.67 -14.80 4.24
C VAL A 330 11.69 -14.66 5.36
N ASN A 331 12.89 -15.21 5.17
CA ASN A 331 13.95 -15.17 6.15
C ASN A 331 14.39 -13.74 6.49
N HIS A 332 14.47 -12.85 5.49
CA HIS A 332 14.78 -11.44 5.71
C HIS A 332 13.76 -10.79 6.63
N LYS A 333 12.46 -10.97 6.35
CA LYS A 333 11.39 -10.43 7.20
C LYS A 333 11.46 -10.95 8.62
N ARG A 334 11.65 -12.26 8.80
CA ARG A 334 11.80 -12.87 10.14
C ARG A 334 12.97 -12.27 10.92
N ILE A 335 14.11 -12.03 10.26
CA ILE A 335 15.27 -11.39 10.90
C ILE A 335 14.97 -9.95 11.30
N LEU A 336 14.26 -9.18 10.45
CA LEU A 336 13.84 -7.82 10.82
C LEU A 336 12.93 -7.81 12.05
N VAL A 337 11.95 -8.72 12.13
CA VAL A 337 11.08 -8.87 13.30
C VAL A 337 11.89 -9.21 14.55
N CYS A 338 12.78 -10.22 14.47
CA CYS A 338 13.66 -10.57 15.59
C CYS A 338 14.56 -9.41 16.02
N THR A 339 15.09 -8.65 15.06
CA THR A 339 15.95 -7.49 15.35
C THR A 339 15.18 -6.43 16.12
N ARG A 340 13.96 -6.10 15.68
CA ARG A 340 13.07 -5.17 16.39
C ARG A 340 12.74 -5.66 17.79
N ASP A 341 12.37 -6.93 17.93
CA ASP A 341 12.05 -7.50 19.23
C ASP A 341 13.27 -7.41 20.17
N LEU A 342 14.48 -7.68 19.67
CA LEU A 342 15.73 -7.56 20.44
C LEU A 342 16.13 -6.12 20.79
N LEU A 343 15.63 -5.12 20.05
CA LEU A 343 15.83 -3.69 20.34
C LEU A 343 14.81 -3.15 21.37
N GLY A 344 13.61 -3.73 21.43
CA GLY A 344 12.58 -3.35 22.39
C GLY A 344 12.84 -3.85 23.80
N ASP A 345 11.94 -3.54 24.74
CA ASP A 345 12.02 -3.96 26.15
C ASP A 345 11.65 -5.44 26.38
N SER A 346 12.04 -6.31 25.44
CA SER A 346 11.83 -7.75 25.51
C SER A 346 12.89 -8.46 26.35
N GLN A 347 13.42 -7.78 27.38
CA GLN A 347 14.45 -8.30 28.30
C GLN A 347 14.09 -9.69 28.86
N ASN A 348 12.79 -9.95 29.05
CA ASN A 348 12.27 -11.18 29.62
C ASN A 348 12.10 -12.34 28.62
N ARG A 349 12.25 -12.12 27.31
CA ARG A 349 12.14 -13.19 26.30
C ARG A 349 13.50 -13.78 25.96
N THR A 350 13.60 -15.10 25.94
CA THR A 350 14.83 -15.77 25.49
C THR A 350 15.06 -15.56 23.99
N ILE A 351 16.31 -15.68 23.53
CA ILE A 351 16.63 -15.60 22.09
C ILE A 351 15.84 -16.64 21.30
N ALA A 352 15.66 -17.84 21.88
CA ALA A 352 14.90 -18.91 21.26
C ALA A 352 13.42 -18.58 21.11
N GLU A 353 12.79 -18.01 22.15
CA GLU A 353 11.40 -17.56 22.09
C GLU A 353 11.17 -16.47 21.04
N ILE A 354 12.14 -15.57 20.85
CA ILE A 354 12.05 -14.55 19.78
C ILE A 354 12.14 -15.21 18.41
N ALA A 355 13.10 -16.12 18.22
CA ALA A 355 13.27 -16.82 16.94
C ALA A 355 12.06 -17.68 16.55
N PHE A 356 11.53 -18.47 17.50
CA PHE A 356 10.38 -19.33 17.26
C PHE A 356 9.10 -18.54 17.01
N ALA A 357 8.88 -17.43 17.74
CA ALA A 357 7.74 -16.55 17.50
C ALA A 357 7.80 -15.86 16.14
N ALA A 358 9.01 -15.62 15.61
CA ALA A 358 9.20 -15.11 14.26
C ALA A 358 9.14 -16.22 13.19
N GLY A 359 8.81 -17.47 13.52
CA GLY A 359 8.59 -18.54 12.54
C GLY A 359 9.83 -19.35 12.15
N PHE A 360 10.98 -19.16 12.80
CA PHE A 360 12.12 -20.09 12.63
C PHE A 360 11.81 -21.44 13.27
N ARG A 361 12.22 -22.53 12.64
CA ARG A 361 12.07 -23.90 13.21
C ARG A 361 13.34 -24.41 13.90
N ASP A 362 14.49 -23.83 13.56
CA ASP A 362 15.80 -24.24 14.06
C ASP A 362 16.59 -23.02 14.54
N ILE A 363 17.02 -23.09 15.80
CA ILE A 363 17.76 -22.02 16.46
C ILE A 363 19.16 -21.84 15.85
N SER A 364 19.77 -22.91 15.37
CA SER A 364 21.11 -22.88 14.78
C SER A 364 21.12 -22.14 13.44
N HIS A 365 20.09 -22.37 12.63
CA HIS A 365 19.82 -21.66 11.39
C HIS A 365 19.54 -20.19 11.65
N PHE A 366 18.67 -19.87 12.61
CA PHE A 366 18.42 -18.49 13.03
C PHE A 366 19.71 -17.76 13.43
N ASN A 367 20.52 -18.35 14.32
CA ASN A 367 21.76 -17.71 14.80
C ASN A 367 22.73 -17.40 13.65
N ARG A 368 22.92 -18.33 12.71
CA ARG A 368 23.76 -18.14 11.52
C ARG A 368 23.23 -17.01 10.63
N LEU A 369 21.93 -17.02 10.37
CA LEU A 369 21.29 -16.03 9.52
C LEU A 369 21.32 -14.63 10.16
N PHE A 370 20.99 -14.52 11.45
CA PHE A 370 21.01 -13.27 12.19
C PHE A 370 22.42 -12.67 12.23
N LYS A 371 23.44 -13.48 12.52
CA LYS A 371 24.84 -13.02 12.51
C LYS A 371 25.26 -12.53 11.12
N ARG A 372 24.82 -13.20 10.07
CA ARG A 372 25.09 -12.78 8.68
C ARG A 372 24.41 -11.46 8.34
N SER A 373 23.17 -11.24 8.79
CA SER A 373 22.40 -10.03 8.49
C SER A 373 22.81 -8.82 9.33
N ASN A 374 23.16 -9.03 10.61
CA ASN A 374 23.36 -7.95 11.58
C ASN A 374 24.81 -7.81 12.05
N GLY A 375 25.73 -8.66 11.58
CA GLY A 375 27.16 -8.63 11.90
C GLY A 375 27.53 -9.19 13.29
N ALA A 376 26.56 -9.38 14.18
CA ALA A 376 26.76 -9.91 15.54
C ALA A 376 25.75 -11.04 15.85
N SER A 377 26.09 -11.93 16.77
CA SER A 377 25.12 -12.93 17.24
C SER A 377 23.94 -12.24 17.96
N PRO A 378 22.76 -12.87 18.01
CA PRO A 378 21.60 -12.29 18.70
C PRO A 378 21.86 -11.88 20.16
N ARG A 379 22.71 -12.64 20.86
CA ARG A 379 23.10 -12.36 22.25
C ARG A 379 24.01 -11.13 22.35
N GLU A 380 25.04 -11.06 21.52
CA GLU A 380 25.95 -9.92 21.46
C GLU A 380 25.18 -8.65 21.08
N PHE A 381 24.30 -8.74 20.08
CA PHE A 381 23.45 -7.65 19.62
C PHE A 381 22.54 -7.11 20.72
N ARG A 382 21.93 -8.00 21.53
CA ARG A 382 21.12 -7.57 22.69
C ARG A 382 21.98 -6.84 23.73
N GLN A 383 23.16 -7.37 24.05
CA GLN A 383 24.03 -6.81 25.09
C GLN A 383 24.59 -5.43 24.75
N THR A 384 24.93 -5.16 23.49
CA THR A 384 25.39 -3.84 23.05
C THR A 384 24.29 -2.79 23.18
N MET A 385 23.04 -3.14 22.86
CA MET A 385 21.91 -2.23 22.92
C MET A 385 21.50 -1.92 24.36
N THR A 386 21.49 -2.91 25.26
CA THR A 386 21.19 -2.69 26.69
C THR A 386 22.28 -1.88 27.42
N SER A 387 23.54 -2.00 26.99
CA SER A 387 24.67 -1.26 27.59
C SER A 387 24.68 0.22 27.21
N THR A 388 24.00 0.61 26.13
CA THR A 388 23.96 2.00 25.65
C THR A 388 22.93 2.83 26.42
N THR A 389 21.80 2.22 26.83
CA THR A 389 20.74 2.87 27.60
C THR A 389 21.14 3.16 29.06
N GLY A 390 22.20 2.53 29.58
CA GLY A 390 22.67 2.69 30.96
C GLY A 390 23.70 3.80 31.22
N ARG A 391 24.12 4.58 30.20
CA ARG A 391 25.22 5.57 30.33
C ARG A 391 24.79 7.05 30.40
N THR A 392 23.50 7.37 30.46
CA THR A 392 23.04 8.80 30.41
C THR A 392 22.68 9.43 31.76
N THR A 393 22.92 8.78 32.91
CA THR A 393 22.69 9.41 34.23
C THR A 393 23.84 9.15 35.19
N ALA A 394 24.94 9.87 34.99
CA ALA A 394 25.93 10.12 36.04
C ALA A 394 26.68 11.43 35.74
N VAL A 395 25.96 12.55 35.82
CA VAL A 395 26.59 13.81 36.20
C VAL A 395 26.39 13.91 37.71
N ALA A 396 27.44 13.57 38.45
CA ALA A 396 27.53 13.71 39.90
C ALA A 396 27.80 15.20 40.25
N PRO A 397 27.51 15.61 41.50
CA PRO A 397 26.98 16.94 41.87
C PRO A 397 27.94 18.11 41.74
#